data_AF-A0A6J0RQ46-F1
#
_entry.id   AF-A0A6J0RQ46-F1
#
_cell.length_a   1.000
_cell.length_b   1.000
_cell.length_c   1.000
_cell.angle_alpha   90.00
_cell.angle_beta   90.00
_cell.angle_gamma   90.00
#
_symmetry.space_group_name_H-M   'P 1'
#
loop_
_entity.id
_entity.type
_entity.pdbx_description
1 polymer ?
#
loop_
_entity_poly.entity_id
_entity_poly.type
_entity_poly.pdbx_seq_one_letter_code
_entity_poly.pdbx_strand_id
1 'polypeptide(L)' 'MPFRLPHTGFAHKECGSDGEWYKHPLTNKTWSNYTTCINFDDLEWKHSINLFYKTGYGISLIAILLSLAIYTYFK' A
#
# COMPACT_ATOMS: atom_id res chain seq x y z
N MET A 1 6.23 0.31 8.10
CA MET A 1 6.67 1.70 7.88
C MET A 1 5.45 2.54 7.48
N PRO A 2 5.12 3.64 8.18
CA PRO A 2 3.91 4.43 7.89
C PRO A 2 4.06 5.26 6.59
N PHE A 3 2.98 5.46 5.85
CA PHE A 3 2.90 6.31 4.66
C PHE A 3 3.10 7.78 4.99
N ARG A 4 3.95 8.48 4.23
CA ARG A 4 4.20 9.90 4.42
C ARG A 4 3.45 10.70 3.35
N LEU A 5 2.56 11.58 3.80
CA LEU A 5 1.88 12.52 2.92
C LEU A 5 2.78 13.76 2.69
N PRO A 6 2.83 14.35 1.48
CA PRO A 6 3.49 15.63 1.25
C PRO A 6 2.81 16.75 2.03
N HIS A 7 3.58 17.61 2.69
CA HIS A 7 3.05 18.77 3.42
C HIS A 7 2.56 19.91 2.52
N THR A 8 2.90 19.87 1.23
CA THR A 8 2.51 20.87 0.22
C THR A 8 1.29 20.46 -0.61
N GLY A 9 0.80 19.23 -0.46
CA GLY A 9 -0.36 18.73 -1.20
C GLY A 9 -1.68 19.18 -0.60
N PHE A 10 -2.59 19.72 -1.42
CA PHE A 10 -3.92 20.15 -0.99
C PHE A 10 -5.00 19.18 -1.45
N ALA A 11 -5.84 18.73 -0.52
CA ALA A 11 -7.04 17.99 -0.86
C ALA A 11 -8.14 18.94 -1.37
N HIS A 12 -8.87 18.51 -2.39
CA HIS A 12 -9.98 19.29 -2.96
C HIS A 12 -11.32 18.62 -2.66
N LYS A 13 -12.31 19.43 -2.28
CA LYS A 13 -13.66 18.96 -2.00
C LYS A 13 -14.66 19.96 -2.55
N GLU A 14 -15.64 19.47 -3.30
CA GLU A 14 -16.59 20.30 -4.02
C GLU A 14 -17.93 20.36 -3.28
N CYS A 15 -18.42 21.58 -3.07
CA CYS A 15 -19.76 21.85 -2.55
C CYS A 15 -20.69 22.16 -3.72
N GLY A 16 -21.83 21.48 -3.79
CA GLY A 16 -22.87 21.69 -4.77
C GLY A 16 -23.69 22.96 -4.51
N SER A 17 -24.46 23.39 -5.51
CA SER A 17 -25.34 24.56 -5.42
C SER A 17 -26.49 24.38 -4.43
N ASP A 18 -26.83 23.14 -4.11
CA ASP A 18 -27.80 22.73 -3.08
C ASP A 18 -27.23 22.79 -1.66
N GLY A 19 -25.94 23.12 -1.50
CA GLY A 19 -25.25 23.16 -0.21
C GLY A 19 -24.78 21.80 0.28
N GLU A 20 -24.96 20.74 -0.52
CA GLU A 20 -24.51 19.40 -0.22
C GLU A 20 -23.14 19.12 -0.84
N TRP A 21 -22.38 18.20 -0.25
CA TRP A 21 -21.11 17.78 -0.84
C TRP A 21 -21.31 16.99 -2.11
N TYR A 22 -20.45 17.21 -3.10
CA TYR A 22 -20.45 16.42 -4.33
C TYR A 22 -20.37 14.91 -4.02
N LYS A 23 -21.28 14.15 -4.64
CA LYS A 23 -21.36 12.69 -4.53
C LYS A 23 -20.92 12.09 -5.85
N HIS A 24 -20.02 11.11 -5.77
CA HIS A 24 -19.49 10.44 -6.95
C HIS A 24 -20.61 9.66 -7.67
N PRO A 25 -20.80 9.83 -8.99
CA PRO A 25 -21.99 9.35 -9.70
C PRO A 25 -22.11 7.82 -9.70
N LEU A 26 -20.99 7.10 -9.64
CA LEU A 26 -20.99 5.64 -9.66
C LEU A 26 -21.18 5.00 -8.27
N THR A 27 -20.81 5.69 -7.20
CA THR A 27 -20.80 5.10 -5.84
C THR A 27 -21.81 5.76 -4.91
N ASN A 28 -22.37 6.90 -5.30
CA ASN A 28 -23.26 7.74 -4.51
C ASN A 28 -22.72 8.11 -3.11
N LYS A 29 -21.38 8.09 -2.98
CA LYS A 29 -20.68 8.50 -1.76
C LYS A 29 -20.11 9.90 -1.95
N THR A 30 -20.06 10.66 -0.86
CA THR A 30 -19.34 11.94 -0.84
C THR A 30 -17.90 11.74 -1.29
N TRP A 31 -17.45 12.59 -2.20
CA TRP A 31 -16.14 12.49 -2.83
C TRP A 31 -15.24 13.66 -2.45
N SER A 32 -13.95 13.36 -2.41
CA SER A 32 -12.86 14.32 -2.24
C SER A 32 -11.68 13.86 -3.09
N ASN A 33 -10.96 14.79 -3.70
CA ASN A 33 -9.72 14.52 -4.42
C ASN A 33 -8.52 14.61 -3.48
N TYR A 34 -7.82 13.49 -3.30
CA TYR A 34 -6.59 13.40 -2.50
C TYR A 34 -5.34 13.07 -3.34
N THR A 35 -5.44 13.11 -4.67
CA THR A 35 -4.35 12.66 -5.56
C THR A 35 -3.06 13.45 -5.33
N THR A 36 -3.16 14.73 -5.00
CA THR A 36 -2.06 15.64 -4.65
C THR A 36 -1.45 15.39 -3.26
N CYS A 37 -2.20 14.74 -2.37
CA CYS A 37 -1.76 14.41 -1.01
C CYS A 37 -1.00 13.08 -0.95
N ILE A 38 -0.97 12.31 -2.04
CA ILE A 38 -0.29 11.01 -2.08
C ILE A 38 1.12 11.22 -2.62
N ASN A 39 2.13 10.76 -1.88
CA ASN A 39 3.49 10.68 -2.39
C ASN A 39 3.66 9.35 -3.13
N PHE A 40 3.61 9.41 -4.47
CA PHE A 40 3.75 8.21 -5.31
C PHE A 40 5.16 7.60 -5.23
N ASP A 41 6.20 8.42 -5.10
CA ASP A 41 7.58 7.93 -4.97
C ASP A 41 7.77 7.11 -3.67
N ASP A 42 7.25 7.60 -2.53
CA ASP A 42 7.26 6.88 -1.26
C ASP A 42 6.44 5.58 -1.32
N LEU A 43 5.31 5.61 -2.03
CA LEU A 43 4.45 4.45 -2.24
C LEU A 43 5.14 3.36 -3.06
N GLU A 44 5.75 3.73 -4.19
CA GLU A 44 6.47 2.79 -5.07
C GLU A 44 7.72 2.23 -4.40
N TRP A 45 8.49 3.08 -3.71
CA TRP A 45 9.66 2.65 -2.96
C TRP A 45 9.31 1.60 -1.90
N LYS A 46 8.25 1.84 -1.12
CA LYS A 46 7.77 0.89 -0.11
C LYS A 46 7.24 -0.39 -0.73
N HIS A 47 6.54 -0.29 -1.86
CA HIS A 47 6.05 -1.45 -2.59
C HIS A 47 7.22 -2.34 -3.05
N SER A 48 8.24 -1.73 -3.64
CA SER A 48 9.46 -2.41 -4.09
C SER A 48 10.18 -3.13 -2.94
N ILE A 49 10.45 -2.43 -1.82
CA ILE A 49 11.06 -3.05 -0.64
C ILE A 49 10.21 -4.21 -0.09
N ASN A 50 8.90 -4.03 -0.04
CA ASN A 50 7.97 -5.08 0.41
C ASN A 50 8.07 -6.35 -0.42
N LEU A 51 8.16 -6.19 -1.73
CA LEU A 51 8.33 -7.32 -2.63
C LEU A 51 9.68 -8.04 -2.41
N PHE A 52 10.76 -7.28 -2.22
CA PHE A 52 12.09 -7.85 -1.98
C PHE A 52 12.13 -8.67 -0.69
N TYR A 53 11.71 -8.12 0.46
CA TYR A 53 11.79 -8.88 1.71
C TYR A 53 10.82 -10.05 1.72
N LYS A 54 9.64 -9.93 1.10
CA LYS A 54 8.65 -11.01 1.04
C LYS A 54 9.19 -12.20 0.24
N THR A 55 9.84 -11.90 -0.89
CA THR A 55 10.51 -12.92 -1.71
C THR A 55 11.68 -13.55 -0.95
N GLY A 56 12.50 -12.72 -0.29
CA GLY A 56 13.63 -13.18 0.53
C GLY A 56 13.19 -14.14 1.63
N TYR A 57 12.15 -13.80 2.40
CA TYR A 57 11.61 -14.68 3.42
C TYR A 57 11.03 -15.98 2.86
N GLY A 58 10.42 -15.95 1.67
CA GLY A 58 9.98 -17.16 0.98
C GLY A 58 11.15 -18.11 0.70
N ILE A 59 12.25 -17.58 0.17
CA ILE A 59 13.46 -18.36 -0.12
C ILE A 59 14.08 -18.92 1.17
N SER A 60 14.22 -18.10 2.21
CA SER A 60 14.75 -18.54 3.50
C SER A 60 13.90 -19.64 4.12
N LEU A 61 12.57 -19.53 4.04
CA LEU A 61 11.66 -20.56 4.55
C LEU A 61 11.86 -21.89 3.81
N ILE A 62 11.97 -21.87 2.48
CA ILE A 62 12.23 -23.08 1.68
C ILE A 62 13.57 -23.71 2.08
N ALA A 63 14.62 -22.91 2.23
CA ALA A 63 15.93 -23.40 2.65
C ALA A 63 15.90 -24.07 4.03
N ILE A 64 15.20 -23.45 4.99
CA ILE A 64 15.01 -24.01 6.35
C ILE A 64 14.24 -25.33 6.28
N LEU A 65 13.16 -25.40 5.49
CA LEU A 65 12.38 -26.63 5.34
C LEU A 65 13.20 -27.77 4.73
N LEU A 66 14.02 -27.48 3.71
CA LEU A 66 14.92 -28.47 3.12
C LEU A 66 15.98 -28.93 4.13
N SER A 67 16.56 -28.01 4.90
CA SER A 67 17.53 -28.35 5.95
C SER A 67 16.90 -29.25 7.02
N LEU A 68 15.68 -28.93 7.47
CA LEU A 68 14.96 -29.74 8.45
C LEU A 68 14.62 -31.12 7.89
N ALA A 69 14.18 -31.20 6.63
CA ALA A 69 13.84 -32.46 5.97
C ALA A 69 15.05 -33.41 5.92
N ILE A 70 16.23 -32.91 5.52
CA ILE A 70 17.47 -33.69 5.49
C ILE A 70 17.84 -34.15 6.91
N TYR A 71 17.76 -33.25 7.90
CA TYR A 71 18.04 -33.59 9.30
C TYR A 71 17.11 -34.69 9.82
N THR A 72 15.80 -34.62 9.55
CA THR A 72 14.84 -35.65 9.97
C THR A 72 14.93 -36.95 9.18
N TYR A 73 15.50 -36.92 7.97
CA TYR A 73 15.66 -38.11 7.13
C TYR A 73 16.87 -38.95 7.55
N PHE A 74 17.99 -38.31 7.90
CA PHE A 74 19.22 -38.98 8.35
C PHE A 74 19.32 -39.18 9.86
N LYS A 75 18.39 -38.61 10.63
CA LYS A 75 18.24 -38.86 12.06
C LYS A 75 17.37 -40.10 12.29
#